data_AF-I0R6U2-F1
#
_entry.id   AF-I0R6U2-F1
#
_cell.length_a   1.000
_cell.length_b   1.000
_cell.length_c   1.000
_cell.angle_alpha   90.00
_cell.angle_beta   90.00
_cell.angle_gamma   90.00
#
_symmetry.space_group_name_H-M   'P 1'
#
loop_
_entity.id
_entity.type
_entity.pdbx_description
1 polymer ?
#
loop_
_entity_poly.entity_id
_entity_poly.type
_entity_poly.pdbx_seq_one_letter_code
_entity_poly.pdbx_strand_id
1 'polypeptide(L)'
;MTANEALNLYKSRDASEKLFRGDKSYLGDKNLRIYGDSAADSKIFIALIIWNQIYSYLKDEMRKLDKRTNFMTVQAALKELEKIEMVRLTDNKYRLDHAVTTTLKAFGIDASIIKHYAEEISIKLEEAKEMVRTRKNEFSDTIEQQIEKAQIKVVKSKAAYESSVSSLQVLLDKRDAVRKDEFWKEILKSEKTYEEILRYIKVDNLTEE
;
A
#
# COMPACT_ATOMS: atom_id res chain seq x y z
N MET A 1 0.75 -47.52 -51.46
CA MET A 1 1.78 -46.67 -50.85
C MET A 1 2.86 -46.41 -51.88
N THR A 2 2.94 -45.18 -52.41
CA THR A 2 3.99 -44.78 -53.36
C THR A 2 5.32 -44.52 -52.64
N ALA A 3 6.44 -44.57 -53.37
CA ALA A 3 7.77 -44.31 -52.80
C ALA A 3 7.87 -42.94 -52.09
N ASN A 4 7.20 -41.92 -52.64
CA ASN A 4 7.11 -40.60 -52.02
C ASN A 4 6.30 -40.60 -50.72
N GLU A 5 5.19 -41.35 -50.67
CA GLU A 5 4.41 -41.51 -49.43
C GLU A 5 5.24 -42.19 -48.35
N ALA A 6 5.99 -43.25 -48.70
CA ALA A 6 6.87 -43.93 -47.76
C ALA A 6 7.98 -43.04 -47.22
N LEU A 7 8.60 -42.23 -48.10
CA LEU A 7 9.62 -41.27 -47.69
C LEU A 7 9.05 -40.20 -46.75
N ASN A 8 7.84 -39.70 -47.02
CA ASN A 8 7.20 -38.69 -46.17
C ASN A 8 6.82 -39.27 -44.80
N LEU A 9 6.34 -40.50 -44.74
CA LEU A 9 6.03 -41.22 -43.50
C LEU A 9 7.30 -41.45 -42.66
N TYR A 10 8.42 -41.76 -43.30
CA TYR A 10 9.70 -41.91 -42.62
C TYR A 10 10.23 -40.57 -42.07
N LYS A 11 10.11 -39.49 -42.86
CA LYS A 11 10.50 -38.14 -42.43
C LYS A 11 9.63 -37.60 -41.29
N SER A 12 8.33 -37.93 -41.27
CA SER A 12 7.44 -37.49 -40.19
C SER A 12 7.77 -38.19 -38.86
N ARG A 13 8.24 -39.44 -38.88
CA ARG A 13 8.72 -40.15 -37.69
C ARG A 13 9.93 -39.46 -37.04
N ASP A 14 10.92 -39.05 -37.84
CA ASP A 14 12.09 -38.32 -37.32
C ASP A 14 11.69 -36.97 -36.71
N ALA A 15 10.69 -36.29 -37.29
CA ALA A 15 10.17 -35.03 -36.76
C ALA A 15 9.48 -35.22 -35.40
N SER A 16 8.66 -36.27 -35.23
CA SER A 16 8.02 -36.56 -33.93
C SER A 16 9.04 -36.98 -32.88
N GLU A 17 10.03 -37.81 -33.23
CA GLU A 17 11.08 -38.22 -32.29
C GLU A 17 11.93 -37.04 -31.79
N LYS A 18 12.26 -36.10 -32.69
CA LYS A 18 12.95 -34.85 -32.32
C LYS A 18 12.12 -33.98 -31.39
N LEU A 19 10.79 -33.92 -31.61
CA LEU A 19 9.87 -33.18 -30.75
C LEU A 19 9.84 -33.79 -29.35
N PHE A 20 9.59 -35.09 -29.22
CA PHE A 20 9.56 -35.79 -27.92
C PHE A 20 10.91 -35.76 -27.18
N ARG A 21 12.03 -35.82 -27.91
CA ARG A 21 13.37 -35.69 -27.31
C ARG A 21 13.60 -34.28 -26.75
N GLY A 22 13.11 -33.27 -27.48
CA GLY A 22 13.08 -31.89 -26.99
C GLY A 22 12.27 -31.80 -25.71
N ASP A 23 11.02 -32.24 -25.74
CA ASP A 23 10.09 -32.12 -24.62
C ASP A 23 10.64 -32.76 -23.34
N LYS A 24 11.21 -33.97 -23.41
CA LYS A 24 11.86 -34.62 -22.26
C LYS A 24 12.99 -33.78 -21.64
N SER A 25 13.76 -33.10 -22.49
CA SER A 25 14.88 -32.27 -22.05
C SER A 25 14.40 -30.94 -21.47
N TYR A 26 13.36 -30.33 -22.06
CA TYR A 26 12.88 -28.99 -21.68
C TYR A 26 11.87 -28.98 -20.54
N LEU A 27 11.03 -30.02 -20.41
CA LEU A 27 10.12 -30.14 -19.26
C LEU A 27 10.88 -30.32 -17.94
N GLY A 28 12.16 -30.68 -18.00
CA GLY A 28 12.92 -31.07 -16.82
C GLY A 28 12.27 -32.27 -16.16
N ASP A 29 11.95 -33.30 -16.94
CA ASP A 29 11.25 -34.52 -16.49
C ASP A 29 11.97 -35.16 -15.28
N LYS A 30 13.31 -35.06 -15.25
CA LYS A 30 14.17 -35.50 -14.14
C LYS A 30 14.03 -34.68 -12.84
N ASN A 31 13.49 -33.47 -12.94
CA ASN A 31 13.32 -32.50 -11.84
C ASN A 31 11.84 -32.27 -11.51
N LEU A 32 10.94 -33.16 -11.96
CA LEU A 32 9.51 -33.04 -11.75
C LEU A 32 9.16 -33.24 -10.27
N ARG A 33 8.86 -32.15 -9.56
CA ARG A 33 8.46 -32.19 -8.14
C ARG A 33 6.94 -32.29 -8.02
N ILE A 34 6.42 -33.51 -8.00
CA ILE A 34 4.97 -33.78 -7.88
C ILE A 34 4.75 -34.98 -6.97
N TYR A 35 3.73 -34.89 -6.11
CA TYR A 35 3.27 -35.99 -5.26
C TYR A 35 2.34 -36.92 -6.07
N GLY A 36 2.91 -37.81 -6.89
CA GLY A 36 2.19 -38.93 -7.52
C GLY A 36 2.26 -39.01 -9.06
N ASP A 37 2.25 -40.25 -9.56
CA ASP A 37 2.44 -40.57 -10.99
C ASP A 37 1.31 -40.01 -11.88
N SER A 38 0.05 -40.12 -11.44
CA SER A 38 -1.09 -39.60 -12.20
C SER A 38 -1.04 -38.08 -12.39
N ALA A 39 -0.54 -37.35 -11.39
CA ALA A 39 -0.37 -35.90 -11.47
C ALA A 39 0.84 -35.52 -12.36
N ALA A 40 1.89 -36.35 -12.37
CA ALA A 40 3.01 -36.22 -13.29
C ALA A 40 2.57 -36.40 -14.75
N ASP A 41 1.85 -37.48 -15.05
CA ASP A 41 1.33 -37.76 -16.39
C ASP A 41 0.44 -36.63 -16.91
N SER A 42 -0.46 -36.14 -16.05
CA SER A 42 -1.34 -35.02 -16.38
C SER A 42 -0.56 -33.75 -16.71
N LYS A 43 0.48 -33.44 -15.93
CA LYS A 43 1.31 -32.24 -16.17
C LYS A 43 2.12 -32.36 -17.44
N ILE A 44 2.69 -33.54 -17.71
CA ILE A 44 3.42 -33.84 -18.96
C ILE A 44 2.47 -33.68 -20.15
N PHE A 45 1.27 -34.24 -20.06
CA PHE A 45 0.27 -34.17 -21.12
C PHE A 45 -0.14 -32.72 -21.45
N ILE A 46 -0.43 -31.91 -20.42
CA ILE A 46 -0.78 -30.50 -20.58
C ILE A 46 0.39 -29.73 -21.22
N ALA A 47 1.61 -29.94 -20.73
CA ALA A 47 2.78 -29.25 -21.26
C ALA A 47 3.05 -29.61 -22.73
N LEU A 48 2.84 -30.88 -23.11
CA LEU A 48 2.99 -31.34 -24.50
C LEU A 48 1.97 -30.67 -25.43
N ILE A 49 0.73 -30.47 -24.97
CA ILE A 49 -0.30 -29.74 -25.74
C ILE A 49 0.14 -28.30 -25.97
N ILE A 50 0.53 -27.59 -24.91
CA ILE A 50 0.98 -26.20 -24.98
C ILE A 50 2.18 -26.07 -25.91
N TRP A 51 3.15 -26.97 -25.81
CA TRP A 51 4.35 -26.97 -26.64
C TRP A 51 4.04 -27.18 -28.13
N ASN A 52 3.16 -28.13 -28.43
CA ASN A 52 2.69 -28.37 -29.80
C ASN A 52 1.92 -27.17 -30.37
N GLN A 53 1.12 -26.51 -29.55
CA GLN A 53 0.40 -25.31 -29.94
C GLN A 53 1.38 -24.16 -30.26
N ILE A 54 2.35 -23.91 -29.38
CA ILE A 54 3.40 -22.89 -29.61
C ILE A 54 4.20 -23.23 -30.88
N TYR A 55 4.62 -24.48 -31.05
CA TYR A 55 5.33 -24.92 -32.24
C TYR A 55 4.53 -24.67 -33.54
N SER A 56 3.21 -24.85 -33.49
CA SER A 56 2.35 -24.65 -34.65
C SER A 56 2.28 -23.17 -35.05
N TYR A 57 2.07 -22.27 -34.09
CA TYR A 57 2.10 -20.81 -34.33
C TYR A 57 3.44 -20.35 -34.90
N LEU A 58 4.54 -20.81 -34.31
CA LEU A 58 5.88 -20.49 -34.77
C LEU A 58 6.11 -20.98 -36.20
N LYS A 59 5.69 -22.21 -36.52
CA LYS A 59 5.83 -22.80 -37.86
C LYS A 59 4.99 -22.07 -38.91
N ASP A 60 3.81 -21.60 -38.55
CA ASP A 60 2.96 -20.82 -39.45
C ASP A 60 3.56 -19.45 -39.74
N GLU A 61 4.17 -18.78 -38.76
CA GLU A 61 4.96 -17.57 -39.03
C GLU A 61 6.23 -17.85 -39.83
N MET A 62 6.94 -18.95 -39.59
CA MET A 62 8.10 -19.32 -40.42
C MET A 62 7.72 -19.48 -41.89
N ARG A 63 6.53 -20.03 -42.16
CA ARG A 63 5.99 -20.17 -43.53
C ARG A 63 5.71 -18.80 -44.16
N LYS A 64 5.19 -17.83 -43.39
CA LYS A 64 4.93 -16.47 -43.86
C LYS A 64 6.22 -15.69 -44.16
N LEU A 65 7.26 -15.90 -43.35
CA LEU A 65 8.55 -15.21 -43.49
C LEU A 65 9.45 -15.77 -44.59
N ASP A 66 9.11 -16.94 -45.15
CA ASP A 66 9.85 -17.70 -46.17
C ASP A 66 11.37 -17.87 -45.86
N LYS A 67 11.72 -17.84 -44.57
CA LYS A 67 13.10 -17.95 -44.09
C LYS A 67 13.17 -18.91 -42.92
N ARG A 68 14.16 -19.81 -42.96
CA ARG A 68 14.55 -20.60 -41.78
C ARG A 68 15.36 -19.73 -40.84
N THR A 69 14.69 -19.13 -39.88
CA THR A 69 15.30 -18.34 -38.82
C THR A 69 15.62 -19.21 -37.61
N ASN A 70 16.85 -19.11 -37.09
CA ASN A 70 17.32 -19.91 -35.95
C ASN A 70 16.63 -19.55 -34.62
N PHE A 71 15.97 -18.38 -34.58
CA PHE A 71 15.29 -17.86 -33.39
C PHE A 71 13.81 -18.26 -33.30
N MET A 72 13.24 -18.90 -34.34
CA MET A 72 11.83 -19.33 -34.33
C MET A 72 11.67 -20.74 -33.75
N THR A 73 12.22 -20.93 -32.55
CA THR A 73 12.13 -22.18 -31.78
C THR A 73 11.28 -21.96 -30.53
N VAL A 74 10.64 -23.02 -30.02
CA VAL A 74 9.77 -22.92 -28.84
C VAL A 74 10.52 -22.38 -27.62
N GLN A 75 11.77 -22.79 -27.41
CA GLN A 75 12.59 -22.26 -26.32
C GLN A 75 12.92 -20.78 -26.48
N ALA A 76 13.26 -20.35 -27.69
CA ALA A 76 13.53 -18.95 -27.94
C ALA A 76 12.26 -18.13 -27.68
N ALA A 77 11.09 -18.62 -28.11
CA ALA A 77 9.81 -18.00 -27.80
C ALA A 77 9.55 -17.88 -26.30
N LEU A 78 9.81 -18.94 -25.52
CA LEU A 78 9.66 -18.90 -24.06
C LEU A 78 10.61 -17.90 -23.40
N LYS A 79 11.88 -17.86 -23.82
CA LYS A 79 12.83 -16.85 -23.34
C LYS A 79 12.44 -15.42 -23.72
N GLU A 80 11.83 -15.24 -24.89
CA GLU A 80 11.31 -13.93 -25.31
C GLU A 80 10.05 -13.54 -24.53
N LEU A 81 9.21 -14.50 -24.16
CA LEU A 81 8.07 -14.30 -23.25
C LEU A 81 8.54 -13.88 -21.85
N GLU A 82 9.60 -14.48 -21.33
CA GLU A 82 10.23 -14.07 -20.06
C GLU A 82 10.75 -12.62 -20.10
N LYS A 83 11.12 -12.10 -21.28
CA LYS A 83 11.56 -10.70 -21.44
C LYS A 83 10.43 -9.67 -21.44
N ILE A 84 9.16 -10.10 -21.41
CA ILE A 84 8.01 -9.18 -21.35
C ILE A 84 7.84 -8.56 -19.94
N GLU A 85 8.82 -8.75 -19.05
CA GLU A 85 8.91 -8.02 -17.80
C GLU A 85 8.81 -6.49 -18.03
N MET A 86 7.91 -5.87 -17.28
CA MET A 86 7.71 -4.42 -17.30
C MET A 86 8.26 -3.82 -16.03
N VAL A 87 9.13 -2.82 -16.17
CA VAL A 87 9.67 -2.09 -15.02
C VAL A 87 8.84 -0.85 -14.77
N ARG A 88 8.59 -0.62 -13.48
CA ARG A 88 7.97 0.61 -12.98
C ARG A 88 9.07 1.61 -12.64
N LEU A 89 9.06 2.74 -13.33
CA LEU A 89 9.99 3.84 -13.07
C LEU A 89 9.45 4.80 -12.00
N THR A 90 10.25 5.81 -11.68
CA THR A 90 9.92 6.86 -10.69
C THR A 90 8.68 7.68 -11.04
N ASP A 91 8.36 7.78 -12.34
CA ASP A 91 7.13 8.38 -12.86
C ASP A 91 5.89 7.51 -12.62
N ASN A 92 6.03 6.36 -11.93
CA ASN A 92 5.01 5.36 -11.66
C ASN A 92 4.39 4.69 -12.90
N LYS A 93 4.95 4.92 -14.08
CA LYS A 93 4.48 4.31 -15.34
C LYS A 93 5.22 3.02 -15.60
N TYR A 94 4.51 2.04 -16.15
CA TYR A 94 5.09 0.79 -16.62
C TYR A 94 5.65 0.97 -18.02
N ARG A 95 6.89 0.55 -18.22
CA ARG A 95 7.54 0.53 -19.54
C ARG A 95 8.12 -0.84 -19.80
N LEU A 96 8.21 -1.18 -21.07
CA LEU A 96 8.90 -2.38 -21.51
C LEU A 96 10.40 -2.13 -21.51
N ASP A 97 11.14 -3.00 -20.85
CA ASP A 97 12.60 -2.96 -20.84
C ASP A 97 13.20 -3.49 -22.13
N HIS A 98 12.55 -4.48 -22.74
CA HIS A 98 12.99 -5.12 -23.97
C HIS A 98 12.04 -4.85 -25.14
N ALA A 99 12.62 -4.72 -26.34
CA ALA A 99 11.85 -4.59 -27.56
C ALA A 99 11.11 -5.89 -27.88
N VAL A 100 9.86 -5.76 -28.34
CA VAL A 100 9.08 -6.91 -28.79
C VAL A 100 9.72 -7.52 -30.02
N THR A 101 10.18 -8.77 -29.89
CA THR A 101 10.85 -9.50 -30.97
C THR A 101 9.84 -10.09 -31.95
N THR A 102 10.33 -10.45 -33.14
CA THR A 102 9.52 -11.08 -34.20
C THR A 102 8.91 -12.41 -33.78
N THR A 103 9.52 -13.11 -32.82
CA THR A 103 8.99 -14.35 -32.26
C THR A 103 7.68 -14.11 -31.49
N LEU A 104 7.54 -12.97 -30.80
CA LEU A 104 6.32 -12.63 -30.07
C LEU A 104 5.16 -12.26 -31.00
N LYS A 105 5.47 -11.69 -32.17
CA LYS A 105 4.47 -11.43 -33.22
C LYS A 105 3.78 -12.71 -33.70
N ALA A 106 4.42 -13.87 -33.58
CA ALA A 106 3.80 -15.16 -33.90
C ALA A 106 2.60 -15.50 -33.02
N PHE A 107 2.55 -14.93 -31.82
CA PHE A 107 1.43 -15.08 -30.90
C PHE A 107 0.42 -13.93 -31.02
N GLY A 108 0.55 -13.07 -32.03
CA GLY A 108 -0.26 -11.86 -32.16
C GLY A 108 0.09 -10.79 -31.12
N ILE A 109 1.22 -10.92 -30.43
CA ILE A 109 1.67 -9.95 -29.44
C ILE A 109 2.52 -8.90 -30.16
N ASP A 110 1.96 -7.70 -30.31
CA ASP A 110 2.65 -6.55 -30.87
C ASP A 110 2.96 -5.50 -29.79
N ALA A 111 3.98 -4.68 -30.04
CA ALA A 111 4.38 -3.60 -29.13
C ALA A 111 3.23 -2.63 -28.82
N SER A 112 2.31 -2.41 -29.77
CA SER A 112 1.12 -1.58 -29.55
C SER A 112 0.20 -2.16 -28.47
N ILE A 113 -0.07 -3.47 -28.55
CA ILE A 113 -0.95 -4.17 -27.59
C ILE A 113 -0.35 -4.12 -26.19
N ILE A 114 0.96 -4.36 -26.06
CA ILE A 114 1.60 -4.33 -24.75
C ILE A 114 1.59 -2.92 -24.16
N LYS A 115 1.82 -1.88 -24.97
CA LYS A 115 1.74 -0.48 -24.52
C LYS A 115 0.33 -0.13 -24.02
N HIS A 116 -0.71 -0.56 -24.73
CA HIS A 116 -2.09 -0.35 -24.31
C HIS A 116 -2.36 -0.95 -22.93
N TYR A 117 -2.00 -2.22 -22.72
CA TYR A 117 -2.18 -2.86 -21.41
C TYR A 117 -1.31 -2.22 -20.31
N ALA A 118 -0.09 -1.78 -20.63
CA ALA A 118 0.76 -1.07 -19.68
C ALA A 118 0.13 0.26 -19.22
N GLU A 119 -0.52 0.97 -20.15
CA GLU A 119 -1.24 2.20 -19.86
C GLU A 119 -2.48 1.95 -19.00
N GLU A 120 -3.29 0.94 -19.33
CA GLU A 120 -4.44 0.55 -18.49
C GLU A 120 -4.03 0.20 -17.05
N ILE A 121 -2.94 -0.55 -16.88
CA ILE A 121 -2.42 -0.90 -15.56
C ILE A 121 -1.97 0.37 -14.81
N SER A 122 -1.32 1.29 -15.51
CA SER A 122 -0.86 2.56 -14.93
C SER A 122 -2.04 3.42 -14.46
N ILE A 123 -3.11 3.49 -15.25
CA ILE A 123 -4.35 4.20 -14.88
C ILE A 123 -4.98 3.60 -13.62
N LYS A 124 -5.20 2.27 -13.61
CA LYS A 124 -5.79 1.58 -12.45
C LYS A 124 -5.00 1.79 -11.17
N LEU A 125 -3.67 1.86 -11.27
CA LEU A 125 -2.81 2.10 -10.12
C LEU A 125 -2.87 3.55 -9.63
N GLU A 126 -3.05 4.52 -10.53
CA GLU A 126 -3.21 5.91 -10.13
C GLU A 126 -4.57 6.12 -9.45
N GLU A 127 -5.65 5.54 -10.01
CA GLU A 127 -6.96 5.52 -9.37
C GLU A 127 -6.91 4.91 -7.96
N ALA A 128 -6.23 3.77 -7.80
CA ALA A 128 -6.05 3.14 -6.50
C ALA A 128 -5.29 4.02 -5.50
N LYS A 129 -4.28 4.78 -5.97
CA LYS A 129 -3.54 5.72 -5.12
C LYS A 129 -4.38 6.91 -4.71
N GLU A 130 -5.14 7.49 -5.63
CA GLU A 130 -6.04 8.60 -5.33
C GLU A 130 -7.11 8.18 -4.32
N MET A 131 -7.71 6.99 -4.47
CA MET A 131 -8.63 6.45 -3.47
C MET A 131 -8.02 6.25 -2.08
N VAL A 132 -6.70 6.01 -1.99
CA VAL A 132 -6.01 5.92 -0.69
C VAL A 132 -5.74 7.31 -0.11
N ARG A 133 -5.35 8.27 -0.97
CA ARG A 133 -5.13 9.67 -0.56
C ARG A 133 -6.42 10.32 -0.06
N THR A 134 -7.52 10.19 -0.80
CA THR A 134 -8.83 10.74 -0.40
C THR A 134 -9.29 10.18 0.94
N ARG A 135 -9.22 8.86 1.12
CA ARG A 135 -9.55 8.22 2.42
C ARG A 135 -8.70 8.73 3.58
N LYS A 136 -7.40 8.97 3.35
CA LYS A 136 -6.52 9.51 4.40
C LYS A 136 -6.86 10.96 4.74
N ASN A 137 -7.18 11.77 3.74
CA ASN A 137 -7.59 13.16 3.93
C ASN A 137 -8.93 13.24 4.66
N GLU A 138 -9.95 12.50 4.22
CA GLU A 138 -11.25 12.41 4.90
C GLU A 138 -11.09 12.01 6.38
N PHE A 139 -10.22 11.04 6.66
CA PHE A 139 -9.92 10.65 8.03
C PHE A 139 -9.25 11.78 8.84
N SER A 140 -8.30 12.51 8.26
CA SER A 140 -7.68 13.68 8.89
C SER A 140 -8.70 14.77 9.21
N ASP A 141 -9.56 15.09 8.24
CA ASP A 141 -10.60 16.13 8.39
C ASP A 141 -11.58 15.77 9.51
N THR A 142 -11.93 14.48 9.67
CA THR A 142 -12.78 14.05 10.79
C THR A 142 -12.11 14.22 12.16
N ILE A 143 -10.79 14.02 12.25
CA ILE A 143 -10.03 14.22 13.50
C ILE A 143 -9.95 15.73 13.81
N GLU A 144 -9.66 16.56 12.82
CA GLU A 144 -9.60 18.02 13.00
C GLU A 144 -10.94 18.57 13.50
N GLN A 145 -12.07 18.11 12.94
CA GLN A 145 -13.41 18.46 13.43
C GLN A 145 -13.67 18.01 14.88
N GLN A 146 -13.16 16.85 15.28
CA GLN A 146 -13.27 16.38 16.67
C GLN A 146 -12.44 17.23 17.63
N ILE A 147 -11.22 17.61 17.22
CA ILE A 147 -10.34 18.50 17.99
C ILE A 147 -11.00 19.86 18.17
N GLU A 148 -11.56 20.45 17.11
CA GLU A 148 -12.24 21.75 17.18
C GLU A 148 -13.43 21.72 18.15
N LYS A 149 -14.28 20.69 18.07
CA LYS A 149 -15.38 20.49 19.02
C LYS A 149 -14.88 20.36 20.46
N ALA A 150 -13.78 19.64 20.69
CA ALA A 150 -13.17 19.50 22.00
C ALA A 150 -12.63 20.85 22.53
N GLN A 151 -11.96 21.62 21.68
CA GLN A 151 -11.44 22.96 22.01
C GLN A 151 -12.57 23.92 22.40
N ILE A 152 -13.65 23.97 21.63
CA ILE A 152 -14.83 24.80 21.93
C ILE A 152 -15.39 24.45 23.31
N LYS A 153 -15.49 23.15 23.63
CA LYS A 153 -15.97 22.69 24.95
C LYS A 153 -15.05 23.13 26.09
N VAL A 154 -13.74 23.10 25.89
CA VAL A 154 -12.75 23.56 26.87
C VAL A 154 -12.88 25.07 27.09
N VAL A 155 -12.98 25.86 26.02
CA VAL A 155 -13.13 27.33 26.11
C VAL A 155 -14.42 27.70 26.85
N LYS A 156 -15.54 27.04 26.52
CA LYS A 156 -16.82 27.28 27.20
C LYS A 156 -16.74 26.95 28.69
N SER A 157 -16.10 25.84 29.04
CA SER A 157 -15.89 25.45 30.45
C SER A 157 -15.00 26.45 31.19
N LYS A 158 -13.95 26.96 30.53
CA LYS A 158 -13.05 27.97 31.10
C LYS A 158 -13.78 29.27 31.40
N ALA A 159 -14.62 29.76 30.49
CA ALA A 159 -15.42 30.97 30.72
C ALA A 159 -16.38 30.83 31.91
N ALA A 160 -17.01 29.66 32.07
CA ALA A 160 -17.86 29.37 33.22
C ALA A 160 -17.08 29.34 34.54
N TYR A 161 -15.88 28.74 34.53
CA TYR A 161 -14.97 28.76 35.67
C TYR A 161 -14.55 30.19 36.05
N GLU A 162 -14.13 31.00 35.08
CA GLU A 162 -13.73 32.40 35.30
C GLU A 162 -14.87 33.23 35.90
N SER A 163 -16.11 33.05 35.43
CA SER A 163 -17.30 33.69 36.01
C SER A 163 -17.56 33.27 37.45
N SER A 164 -17.37 31.98 37.75
CA SER A 164 -17.52 31.43 39.11
C SER A 164 -16.45 31.96 40.06
N VAL A 165 -15.20 32.05 39.60
CA VAL A 165 -14.06 32.62 40.35
C VAL A 165 -14.29 34.09 40.65
N SER A 166 -14.76 34.88 39.67
CA SER A 166 -15.10 36.28 39.88
C SER A 166 -16.20 36.45 40.95
N SER A 167 -17.23 35.60 40.89
CA SER A 167 -18.31 35.60 41.90
C SER A 167 -17.78 35.25 43.30
N LEU A 168 -16.87 34.29 43.41
CA LEU A 168 -16.22 33.91 44.67
C LEU A 168 -15.35 35.03 45.22
N GLN A 169 -14.60 35.74 44.37
CA GLN A 169 -13.78 36.88 44.78
C GLN A 169 -14.62 37.96 45.45
N VAL A 170 -15.78 38.31 44.87
CA VAL A 170 -16.71 39.30 45.45
C VAL A 170 -17.18 38.88 46.85
N LEU A 171 -17.41 37.58 47.09
CA LEU A 171 -17.82 37.07 48.41
C LEU A 171 -16.66 37.12 49.42
N LEU A 172 -15.43 36.80 48.99
CA LEU A 172 -14.24 36.91 49.84
C LEU A 172 -14.01 38.35 50.28
N ASP A 173 -14.11 39.30 49.36
CA ASP A 173 -13.92 40.72 49.65
C ASP A 173 -14.98 41.22 50.66
N LYS A 174 -16.24 40.79 50.50
CA LYS A 174 -17.31 41.08 51.47
C LYS A 174 -17.05 40.47 52.84
N ARG A 175 -16.63 39.21 52.91
CA ARG A 175 -16.28 38.53 54.18
C ARG A 175 -15.15 39.26 54.89
N ASP A 176 -14.15 39.72 54.14
CA ASP A 176 -12.98 40.41 54.70
C ASP A 176 -13.34 41.81 55.19
N ALA A 177 -14.29 42.49 54.55
CA ALA A 177 -14.86 43.75 55.04
C ALA A 177 -15.64 43.55 56.36
N VAL A 178 -16.51 42.54 56.43
CA VAL A 178 -17.27 42.23 57.65
C VAL A 178 -16.34 41.90 58.82
N ARG A 179 -15.34 41.05 58.61
CA ARG A 179 -14.35 40.71 59.66
C ARG A 179 -13.57 41.93 60.14
N LYS A 180 -13.21 42.86 59.24
CA LYS A 180 -12.58 44.13 59.63
C LYS A 180 -13.50 44.97 60.51
N ASP A 181 -14.78 45.09 60.14
CA ASP A 181 -15.76 45.86 60.92
C ASP A 181 -16.03 45.23 62.30
N GLU A 182 -16.14 43.91 62.38
CA GLU A 182 -16.27 43.17 63.64
C GLU A 182 -15.04 43.38 64.53
N PHE A 183 -13.84 43.24 63.97
CA PHE A 183 -12.58 43.50 64.68
C PHE A 183 -12.52 44.93 65.23
N TRP A 184 -12.90 45.94 64.43
CA TRP A 184 -12.96 47.32 64.90
C TRP A 184 -13.97 47.53 66.03
N LYS A 185 -15.14 46.86 65.98
CA LYS A 185 -16.14 46.91 67.05
C LYS A 185 -15.64 46.25 68.34
N GLU A 186 -14.92 45.14 68.25
CA GLU A 186 -14.32 44.47 69.41
C GLU A 186 -13.23 45.32 70.05
N ILE A 187 -12.38 45.98 69.26
CA ILE A 187 -11.40 46.96 69.77
C ILE A 187 -12.11 48.09 70.52
N LEU A 188 -13.18 48.66 69.96
CA LEU A 188 -13.92 49.75 70.58
C LEU A 188 -14.63 49.35 71.88
N LYS A 189 -14.99 48.07 72.04
CA LYS A 189 -15.59 47.54 73.28
C LYS A 189 -14.54 47.15 74.33
N SER A 190 -13.30 46.92 73.92
CA SER A 190 -12.21 46.59 74.82
C SER A 190 -11.76 47.84 75.58
N GLU A 191 -11.66 47.74 76.91
CA GLU A 191 -11.13 48.82 77.76
C GLU A 191 -9.60 48.96 77.68
N LYS A 192 -8.93 48.11 76.89
CA LYS A 192 -7.47 48.14 76.68
C LYS A 192 -7.07 49.31 75.81
N THR A 193 -5.96 49.95 76.16
CA THR A 193 -5.41 51.07 75.38
C THR A 193 -4.77 50.58 74.07
N TYR A 194 -4.77 51.44 73.05
CA TYR A 194 -4.21 51.13 71.73
C TYR A 194 -2.77 50.60 71.78
N GLU A 195 -1.95 51.12 72.71
CA GLU A 195 -0.58 50.67 72.93
C GLU A 195 -0.48 49.25 73.51
N GLU A 196 -1.41 48.84 74.39
CA GLU A 196 -1.46 47.49 74.95
C GLU A 196 -1.87 46.45 73.89
N ILE A 197 -2.78 46.81 72.99
CA ILE A 197 -3.22 45.96 71.88
C ILE A 197 -2.07 45.76 70.87
N LEU A 198 -1.36 46.84 70.51
CA LEU A 198 -0.19 46.75 69.63
C LEU A 198 0.97 45.97 70.24
N ARG A 199 1.14 46.04 71.56
CA ARG A 199 2.16 45.26 72.28
C ARG A 199 1.83 43.76 72.24
N TYR A 200 0.56 43.38 72.36
CA TYR A 200 0.12 41.99 72.24
C TYR A 200 0.33 41.42 70.82
N ILE A 201 -0.09 42.16 69.79
CA ILE A 201 0.07 41.73 68.37
C ILE A 201 1.56 41.62 67.97
N LYS A 202 2.42 42.51 68.46
CA LYS A 202 3.87 42.43 68.19
C LYS A 202 4.57 41.28 68.92
N VAL A 203 4.04 40.82 70.06
CA VAL A 203 4.60 39.68 70.81
C VAL A 203 4.27 38.35 70.13
N ASP A 204 3.06 38.19 69.60
CA ASP A 204 2.67 36.98 68.84
C ASP A 204 3.49 36.83 67.54
N ASN A 205 3.75 37.93 66.82
CA ASN A 205 4.58 37.89 65.60
C ASN A 205 6.09 37.64 65.86
N LEU A 206 6.53 37.64 67.12
CA LEU A 206 7.90 37.28 67.52
C LEU A 206 7.99 35.83 68.05
N THR A 207 6.87 35.12 68.17
CA THR A 207 6.81 33.73 68.65
C THR A 207 6.39 32.72 67.58
N GLU A 208 6.01 33.17 66.38
CA GLU A 208 5.80 32.33 65.19
C GLU A 208 6.98 32.42 64.20
N GLU A 209 8.18 32.04 64.63
CA GLU A 209 9.24 31.46 63.75
C GLU A 209 9.26 29.93 63.88
#